data_AF-A0A315CVQ2-F1
#
_entry.id   AF-A0A315CVQ2-F1
#
_cell.length_a   1.000
_cell.length_b   1.000
_cell.length_c   1.000
_cell.angle_alpha   90.00
_cell.angle_beta   90.00
_cell.angle_gamma   90.00
#
_symmetry.space_group_name_H-M   'P 1'
#
loop_
_entity.id
_entity.type
_entity.pdbx_description
1 polymer ?
#
loop_
_entity_poly.entity_id
_entity_poly.type
_entity_poly.pdbx_seq_one_letter_code
_entity_poly.pdbx_strand_id
1 'polypeptide(L)' 'MLFGSRVDDETKGGDVDVMIEVPQSLAEPALVSARIASRISRAMHGRKVDVLLKAPNLQEQAIHRIAAQQGVTL' A
#
# COMPACT_ATOMS: atom_id res chain seq x y z
N MET A 1 -7.53 -0.07 -7.10
CA MET A 1 -7.97 -1.11 -6.15
C MET A 1 -7.03 -1.08 -4.95
N LEU A 2 -7.55 -1.20 -3.73
CA LEU A 2 -6.77 -1.12 -2.48
C LEU A 2 -6.66 -2.53 -1.88
N PHE A 3 -5.43 -3.01 -1.64
CA PHE A 3 -5.19 -4.28 -0.96
C PHE A 3 -4.41 -4.04 0.33
N GLY A 4 -4.94 -4.48 1.47
CA GLY A 4 -4.23 -4.47 2.76
C GLY A 4 -3.71 -5.87 3.10
N SER A 5 -2.46 -6.02 3.55
CA SER A 5 -1.89 -7.35 3.88
C SER A 5 -1.82 -7.69 5.37
N ARG A 6 -2.71 -7.14 6.21
CA ARG A 6 -2.90 -7.62 7.59
C ARG A 6 -4.25 -8.31 7.72
N VAL A 7 -4.20 -9.65 7.69
CA VAL A 7 -5.34 -10.55 7.96
C VAL A 7 -5.41 -10.94 9.44
N ASP A 8 -4.34 -10.69 10.21
CA ASP A 8 -4.28 -10.95 11.66
C ASP A 8 -4.34 -9.66 12.49
N ASP A 9 -5.50 -9.42 13.10
CA ASP A 9 -5.79 -8.31 14.02
C ASP A 9 -5.12 -8.47 15.40
N GLU A 10 -4.49 -9.61 15.69
CA GLU A 10 -3.99 -9.92 17.04
C GLU A 10 -2.65 -9.24 17.40
N THR A 11 -1.92 -8.71 16.41
CA THR A 11 -0.68 -7.95 16.66
C THR A 11 -0.98 -6.46 16.82
N LYS A 12 -1.51 -6.10 17.99
CA LYS A 12 -1.74 -4.73 18.46
C LYS A 12 -0.43 -3.91 18.43
N GLY A 13 -0.08 -3.35 17.27
CA GLY A 13 1.02 -2.38 17.13
C GLY A 13 1.85 -2.41 15.85
N GLY A 14 1.62 -3.31 14.88
CA GLY A 14 2.53 -3.42 13.74
C GLY A 14 2.18 -2.57 12.51
N ASP A 15 3.17 -2.43 11.62
CA ASP A 15 3.13 -1.67 10.36
C ASP A 15 1.97 -2.07 9.43
N VAL A 16 1.32 -1.14 8.74
CA VAL A 16 0.25 -1.45 7.78
C VAL A 16 0.81 -1.45 6.37
N ASP A 17 0.79 -2.59 5.71
CA ASP A 17 1.14 -2.69 4.29
C ASP A 17 -0.10 -2.47 3.43
N VAL A 18 -0.01 -1.52 2.51
CA VAL A 18 -1.10 -1.13 1.62
C VAL A 18 -0.60 -1.10 0.18
N MET A 19 -1.22 -1.87 -0.71
CA MET A 19 -1.00 -1.76 -2.14
C MET A 19 -2.12 -0.96 -2.81
N ILE A 20 -1.73 0.00 -3.66
CA ILE A 20 -2.63 0.85 -4.43
C ILE A 20 -2.37 0.64 -5.90
N GLU A 21 -3.38 0.15 -6.60
CA GLU A 21 -3.37 0.07 -8.06
C GLU A 21 -4.07 1.27 -8.68
N VAL A 22 -3.33 1.98 -9.53
CA VAL A 22 -3.79 3.12 -10.33
C VAL A 22 -3.74 2.78 -11.82
N PRO A 23 -4.81 3.10 -12.59
CA PRO A 23 -4.89 2.74 -14.01
C PRO A 23 -4.04 3.65 -14.93
N GLN A 24 -3.44 4.70 -14.38
CA GLN A 24 -2.71 5.73 -15.11
C GLN A 24 -1.24 5.80 -14.66
N SER A 25 -0.37 6.22 -15.57
CA SER A 25 1.05 6.41 -15.27
C SER A 25 1.27 7.49 -14.22
N LEU A 26 2.20 7.26 -13.30
CA LEU A 26 2.59 8.20 -12.24
C LEU A 26 3.90 8.91 -12.58
N ALA A 27 3.88 10.24 -12.63
CA ALA A 27 5.09 11.04 -12.89
C ALA A 27 6.09 11.01 -11.72
N GLU A 28 5.61 11.02 -10.48
CA GLU A 28 6.45 11.04 -9.27
C GLU A 28 6.06 9.93 -8.28
N PRO A 29 6.29 8.64 -8.60
CA PRO A 29 5.79 7.52 -7.82
C PRO A 29 6.24 7.54 -6.35
N ALA A 30 7.50 7.90 -6.09
CA ALA A 30 8.04 7.97 -4.74
C ALA A 30 7.36 9.07 -3.89
N LEU A 31 7.15 10.26 -4.48
CA LEU A 31 6.47 11.37 -3.80
C LEU A 31 5.00 11.04 -3.55
N VAL A 32 4.33 10.43 -4.53
CA VAL A 32 2.95 9.98 -4.39
C VAL A 32 2.83 8.93 -3.27
N SER A 33 3.71 7.93 -3.25
CA SER A 33 3.73 6.90 -2.20
C SER A 33 3.93 7.53 -0.81
N ALA A 34 4.93 8.39 -0.64
CA ALA A 34 5.21 9.06 0.62
C ALA A 34 4.03 9.93 1.12
N ARG A 35 3.38 10.67 0.20
CA ARG A 35 2.20 11.48 0.53
C ARG A 35 1.03 10.61 0.99
N ILE A 36 0.80 9.49 0.33
CA ILE A 36 -0.27 8.57 0.71
C ILE A 36 0.04 7.92 2.06
N ALA A 37 1.26 7.39 2.23
CA ALA A 37 1.72 6.78 3.48
C ALA A 37 1.55 7.74 4.67
N SER A 38 1.98 9.01 4.52
CA SER A 38 1.82 10.04 5.55
C SER A 38 0.34 10.30 5.90
N ARG A 39 -0.54 10.38 4.89
CA ARG A 39 -1.97 10.62 5.11
C ARG A 39 -2.64 9.45 5.84
N ILE A 40 -2.36 8.21 5.43
CA ILE A 40 -2.93 7.02 6.06
C ILE A 40 -2.37 6.89 7.49
N SER A 41 -1.05 7.05 7.67
CA SER A 41 -0.42 7.01 8.99
C SER A 41 -1.06 8.00 9.97
N ARG A 42 -1.31 9.24 9.54
CA ARG A 42 -2.00 10.25 10.36
C ARG A 42 -3.44 9.85 10.70
N ALA A 43 -4.18 9.28 9.74
CA ALA A 43 -5.53 8.76 9.99
C ALA A 43 -5.51 7.55 10.95
N MET A 44 -4.41 6.81 10.99
CA MET A 44 -4.18 5.67 11.90
C MET A 44 -3.40 6.06 13.16
N HIS A 45 -3.54 7.30 13.64
CA HIS A 45 -2.95 7.78 14.90
C HIS A 45 -1.42 7.65 14.97
N GLY A 46 -0.73 7.84 13.84
CA GLY A 46 0.73 7.80 13.75
C GLY A 46 1.32 6.40 13.57
N ARG A 47 0.47 5.38 13.38
CA ARG A 47 0.91 4.03 13.03
C ARG A 47 1.67 4.04 11.71
N LYS A 48 2.79 3.31 11.60
CA LYS A 48 3.57 3.21 10.37
C LYS A 48 2.76 2.49 9.28
N VAL A 49 2.83 3.03 8.07
CA VAL A 49 2.14 2.50 6.90
C VAL A 49 3.13 2.45 5.74
N ASP A 50 3.33 1.26 5.19
CA ASP A 50 4.17 1.04 4.01
C ASP A 50 3.26 0.94 2.78
N VAL A 51 3.50 1.81 1.78
CA VAL A 51 2.64 1.94 0.60
C VAL A 51 3.36 1.44 -0.65
N LEU A 52 2.78 0.40 -1.26
CA LEU A 52 3.19 -0.15 -2.54
C LEU A 52 2.30 0.41 -3.66
N LEU A 53 2.90 0.93 -4.74
CA LEU A 53 2.16 1.47 -5.88
C LEU A 53 2.30 0.56 -7.10
N LYS A 54 1.15 0.22 -7.70
CA LYS A 54 1.06 -0.45 -8.99
C LYS A 54 0.50 0.52 -10.02
N ALA A 55 1.28 0.82 -11.05
CA ALA A 55 0.88 1.71 -12.15
C ALA A 55 1.46 1.20 -13.48
N PRO A 56 0.90 1.57 -14.65
CA PRO A 56 1.36 1.07 -15.96
C PRO A 56 2.84 1.36 -16.26
N ASN A 57 3.37 2.46 -15.75
CA ASN A 57 4.76 2.86 -15.94
C ASN A 57 5.71 2.37 -14.82
N LEU A 58 5.21 1.56 -13.90
CA LEU A 58 5.99 0.95 -12.82
C LEU A 58 6.21 -0.53 -13.12
N GLN A 59 7.42 -1.01 -12.83
CA GLN A 59 7.74 -2.42 -12.99
C GLN A 59 6.95 -3.25 -11.97
N GLU A 60 6.21 -4.24 -12.46
CA GLU A 60 5.59 -5.22 -11.58
C GLU A 60 6.68 -6.11 -10.95
N GLN A 61 6.59 -6.26 -9.64
CA GLN A 61 7.47 -7.06 -8.80
C GLN A 61 6.68 -8.19 -8.13
N ALA A 62 7.37 -9.23 -7.65
CA ALA A 62 6.73 -10.37 -6.99
C ALA A 62 5.79 -9.96 -5.83
N ILE A 63 6.18 -8.92 -5.08
CA ILE A 63 5.36 -8.36 -3.99
C ILE A 63 3.99 -7.86 -4.45
N HIS A 64 3.86 -7.35 -5.69
CA HIS A 64 2.57 -6.94 -6.23
C HIS A 64 1.63 -8.12 -6.46
N ARG A 65 2.18 -9.26 -6.92
CA ARG A 65 1.41 -10.48 -7.14
C ARG A 65 0.96 -11.09 -5.83
N ILE A 66 1.87 -11.15 -4.85
CA ILE A 66 1.57 -11.64 -3.50
C ILE A 66 0.47 -10.78 -2.87
N ALA A 67 0.61 -9.45 -2.93
CA ALA A 67 -0.39 -8.53 -2.39
C ALA A 67 -1.76 -8.64 -3.11
N ALA A 68 -1.79 -8.88 -4.42
CA ALA A 68 -3.05 -9.11 -5.15
C ALA A 68 -3.71 -10.45 -4.80
N GLN A 69 -2.92 -11.48 -4.48
CA GLN A 69 -3.41 -12.83 -4.16
C GLN A 69 -3.82 -13.00 -2.69
N GLN A 70 -3.05 -12.39 -1.77
CA GLN A 70 -3.19 -12.57 -0.33
C GLN A 70 -3.80 -11.35 0.37
N GLY A 71 -3.81 -10.19 -0.30
CA GLY A 71 -4.34 -8.96 0.28
C GLY A 71 -5.86 -8.98 0.35
N VAL A 72 -6.40 -8.34 1.38
CA VAL A 72 -7.83 -8.10 1.51
C VAL A 72 -8.18 -6.86 0.71
N THR A 73 -9.17 -6.97 -0.19
CA THR A 73 -9.71 -5.80 -0.89
C THR A 73 -10.49 -4.94 0.10
N LEU A 74 -10.10 -3.67 0.23
CA LEU A 74 -10.73 -2.68 1.10
C LEU A 74 -11.66 -1.74 0.33
#